data_AF-A0A248LF47-F1
#
_entry.id   AF-A0A248LF47-F1
#
_cell.length_a   1.000
_cell.length_b   1.000
_cell.length_c   1.000
_cell.angle_alpha   90.00
_cell.angle_beta   90.00
_cell.angle_gamma   90.00
#
_symmetry.space_group_name_H-M   'P 1'
#
loop_
_entity.id
_entity.type
_entity.pdbx_description
1 polymer ?
#
loop_
_entity_poly.entity_id
_entity_poly.type
_entity_poly.pdbx_seq_one_letter_code
_entity_poly.pdbx_strand_id
1 'polypeptide(L)'
;MAQQIFLKKQEKIEKILSEYEKQPSIEELKRAFKSFYPDDWNKINARYNKHEQKSKGKPFPMPHPEKYLENIFKVHLKKKKLEDQKMIV
;
A
#
# COMPACT_ATOMS: atom_id res chain seq x y z
N MET A 1 -5.47 -15.44 9.03
CA MET A 1 -5.54 -15.30 7.55
C MET A 1 -5.26 -13.85 7.18
N ALA A 2 -4.15 -13.56 6.49
CA ALA A 2 -3.88 -12.21 6.01
C ALA A 2 -4.81 -11.92 4.81
N GLN A 3 -5.90 -11.20 5.06
CA GLN A 3 -6.91 -10.98 4.05
C GLN A 3 -6.44 -9.90 3.07
N GLN A 4 -6.26 -10.32 1.83
CA GLN A 4 -5.86 -9.47 0.72
C GLN A 4 -7.03 -8.55 0.33
N ILE A 5 -6.83 -7.23 0.44
CA ILE A 5 -7.88 -6.23 0.18
C ILE A 5 -8.05 -5.97 -1.32
N PHE A 6 -6.93 -6.01 -2.05
CA PHE A 6 -6.91 -5.82 -3.49
C PHE A 6 -5.90 -6.76 -4.15
N LEU A 7 -6.21 -7.13 -5.39
CA LEU A 7 -5.39 -8.01 -6.21
C LEU A 7 -4.16 -7.25 -6.76
N LYS A 8 -3.08 -7.99 -7.03
CA LYS A 8 -1.90 -7.47 -7.74
C LYS A 8 -1.26 -6.22 -7.12
N LYS A 9 -1.21 -6.18 -5.78
CA LYS A 9 -0.71 -5.01 -5.04
C LYS A 9 0.72 -4.60 -5.42
N GLN A 10 1.59 -5.55 -5.78
CA GLN A 10 2.96 -5.27 -6.20
C GLN A 10 2.98 -4.64 -7.58
N GLU A 11 2.37 -5.27 -8.58
CA GLU A 11 2.28 -4.74 -9.95
C GLU A 11 1.72 -3.30 -9.98
N LYS A 12 0.70 -3.02 -9.15
CA LYS A 12 0.11 -1.66 -9.08
C LYS A 12 1.11 -0.63 -8.54
N ILE A 13 1.91 -1.01 -7.55
CA ILE A 13 2.95 -0.14 -6.97
C ILE A 13 4.08 0.06 -7.97
N GLU A 14 4.50 -0.99 -8.67
CA GLU A 14 5.52 -0.91 -9.70
C GLU A 14 5.08 -0.01 -10.86
N LYS A 15 3.81 -0.10 -11.27
CA LYS A 15 3.26 0.80 -12.29
C LYS A 15 3.32 2.27 -11.83
N ILE A 16 2.96 2.55 -10.59
CA ILE A 16 3.10 3.91 -10.04
C ILE A 16 4.58 4.32 -10.02
N LEU A 17 5.47 3.48 -9.51
CA LEU A 17 6.90 3.77 -9.44
C LEU A 17 7.53 3.97 -10.81
N SER A 18 7.01 3.32 -11.86
CA SER A 18 7.48 3.47 -13.23
C SER A 18 7.12 4.83 -13.84
N GLU A 19 6.08 5.50 -13.34
CA GLU A 19 5.71 6.85 -13.77
C GLU A 19 6.62 7.93 -13.16
N TYR A 20 7.35 7.59 -12.10
CA TYR A 20 8.30 8.49 -11.45
C TYR A 20 9.73 8.22 -11.93
N GLU A 21 10.40 9.26 -12.44
CA GLU A 21 11.81 9.18 -12.87
C GLU A 21 12.79 8.84 -11.73
N LYS A 22 12.40 9.16 -10.49
CA LYS A 22 13.18 8.92 -9.26
C LYS A 22 12.31 8.23 -8.23
N GLN A 23 12.91 7.65 -7.19
CA GLN A 23 12.12 7.08 -6.09
C GLN A 23 11.25 8.18 -5.43
N PRO A 24 9.92 8.11 -5.57
CA PRO A 24 9.02 9.08 -4.97
C PRO A 24 8.95 8.90 -3.45
N SER A 25 8.60 9.97 -2.75
CA SER A 25 8.34 9.90 -1.32
C SER A 25 7.08 9.07 -1.01
N ILE A 26 6.97 8.54 0.21
CA ILE A 26 5.79 7.77 0.66
C ILE A 26 4.49 8.58 0.47
N GLU A 27 4.55 9.90 0.69
CA GLU A 27 3.39 10.78 0.51
C GLU A 27 2.96 10.90 -0.96
N GLU A 28 3.93 11.01 -1.87
CA GLU A 28 3.67 11.02 -3.31
C GLU A 28 3.10 9.68 -3.78
N LEU A 29 3.65 8.56 -3.28
CA LEU A 29 3.10 7.24 -3.56
C LEU A 29 1.65 7.09 -3.07
N LYS A 30 1.34 7.60 -1.87
CA LYS A 30 -0.04 7.61 -1.35
C LYS A 30 -0.94 8.43 -2.27
N ARG A 31 -0.51 9.62 -2.70
CA ARG A 31 -1.29 10.50 -3.59
C ARG A 31 -1.49 9.89 -4.97
N ALA A 32 -0.42 9.37 -5.57
CA ALA A 32 -0.48 8.68 -6.85
C ALA A 32 -1.39 7.45 -6.76
N PHE A 33 -1.28 6.64 -5.71
CA PHE A 33 -2.17 5.48 -5.54
C PHE A 33 -3.65 5.88 -5.48
N LYS A 34 -3.98 6.94 -4.72
CA LYS A 34 -5.35 7.49 -4.68
C LYS A 34 -5.82 8.00 -6.05
N SER A 35 -4.92 8.53 -6.87
CA SER A 35 -5.23 9.06 -8.21
C SER A 35 -5.34 7.97 -9.29
N PHE A 36 -4.42 7.01 -9.31
CA PHE A 36 -4.37 5.92 -10.30
C PHE A 36 -5.34 4.78 -9.97
N TYR A 37 -5.58 4.52 -8.68
CA TYR A 37 -6.40 3.41 -8.20
C TYR A 37 -7.44 3.87 -7.17
N PRO A 38 -8.36 4.79 -7.54
CA PRO A 38 -9.39 5.27 -6.62
C PRO A 38 -10.33 4.16 -6.16
N ASP A 39 -10.62 3.17 -7.02
CA ASP A 39 -11.46 2.02 -6.68
C ASP A 39 -10.83 1.12 -5.59
N ASP A 40 -9.53 0.85 -5.71
CA ASP A 40 -8.80 0.09 -4.67
C ASP A 40 -8.69 0.88 -3.38
N TRP A 41 -8.49 2.20 -3.46
CA TRP A 41 -8.49 3.08 -2.29
C TRP A 41 -9.84 3.01 -1.56
N ASN A 42 -10.95 3.08 -2.29
CA ASN A 42 -12.29 2.93 -1.75
C ASN A 42 -12.50 1.56 -1.09
N LYS A 43 -11.98 0.47 -1.67
CA LYS A 43 -12.03 -0.87 -1.06
C LYS A 43 -11.28 -0.94 0.27
N ILE A 44 -10.11 -0.30 0.37
CA ILE A 44 -9.34 -0.22 1.63
C ILE A 44 -10.14 0.52 2.69
N ASN A 45 -10.69 1.69 2.35
CA ASN A 45 -11.52 2.48 3.28
C ASN A 45 -12.79 1.75 3.70
N ALA A 46 -13.52 1.16 2.75
CA ALA A 46 -14.74 0.41 3.03
C ALA A 46 -14.46 -0.75 4.01
N ARG A 47 -13.33 -1.43 3.84
CA ARG A 47 -12.93 -2.50 4.74
C ARG A 47 -12.57 -1.98 6.13
N TYR A 48 -11.81 -0.88 6.21
CA TYR A 48 -11.48 -0.24 7.48
C TYR A 48 -12.74 0.18 8.23
N ASN A 49 -13.65 0.92 7.57
CA ASN A 49 -14.91 1.36 8.14
C ASN A 49 -15.78 0.18 8.61
N LYS A 50 -15.84 -0.90 7.83
CA LYS A 50 -16.56 -2.12 8.23
C LYS A 50 -15.97 -2.75 9.50
N HIS A 51 -14.65 -2.73 9.66
CA HIS A 51 -14.00 -3.20 10.87
C HIS A 51 -14.21 -2.23 12.04
N GLU A 52 -14.12 -0.93 11.81
CA GLU A 52 -14.35 0.11 12.83
C GLU A 52 -15.78 0.02 13.40
N GLN A 53 -16.80 -0.02 12.53
CA GLN A 53 -18.20 -0.17 12.92
C GLN A 53 -18.44 -1.46 13.71
N LYS A 54 -17.85 -2.58 13.28
CA LYS A 54 -17.96 -3.86 14.01
C LYS A 54 -17.25 -3.84 15.36
N SER A 55 -16.13 -3.13 15.44
CA SER A 55 -15.31 -3.09 16.64
C SER A 55 -15.89 -2.15 17.70
N LYS A 56 -16.82 -1.24 17.32
CA LYS A 56 -17.48 -0.30 18.24
C LYS A 56 -16.47 0.46 19.13
N GLY A 57 -15.36 0.91 18.52
CA GLY A 57 -14.27 1.59 19.23
C GLY A 57 -13.24 0.67 19.91
N LYS A 58 -13.41 -0.66 19.86
CA LYS A 58 -12.37 -1.60 20.31
C LYS A 58 -11.20 -1.63 19.33
N PRO A 59 -9.96 -1.86 19.81
CA PRO A 59 -8.82 -2.02 18.92
C PRO A 59 -9.02 -3.23 18.01
N PHE A 60 -8.72 -3.06 16.72
CA PHE A 60 -8.78 -4.09 15.71
C PHE A 60 -7.44 -4.19 14.96
N PRO A 61 -7.09 -5.37 14.43
CA PRO A 61 -5.76 -5.63 13.88
C PRO A 61 -5.45 -4.90 12.57
N MET A 62 -6.42 -4.16 11.99
CA MET A 62 -6.21 -3.42 10.75
C MET A 62 -5.78 -1.99 11.07
N PRO A 63 -4.58 -1.56 10.64
CA PRO A 63 -4.15 -0.17 10.80
C PRO A 63 -4.98 0.76 9.90
N HIS A 64 -4.89 2.08 10.17
CA HIS A 64 -5.50 3.11 9.35
C HIS A 64 -5.16 2.93 7.85
N PRO A 65 -6.07 3.18 6.90
CA PRO A 65 -5.87 2.96 5.46
C PRO A 65 -4.57 3.53 4.91
N GLU A 66 -4.19 4.73 5.35
CA GLU A 66 -2.94 5.36 4.93
C GLU A 66 -1.69 4.66 5.46
N LYS A 67 -1.74 4.20 6.72
CA LYS A 67 -0.65 3.46 7.36
C LYS A 67 -0.53 2.05 6.76
N TYR A 68 -1.67 1.47 6.37
CA TYR A 68 -1.70 0.22 5.60
C TYR A 68 -0.97 0.39 4.26
N LEU A 69 -1.29 1.42 3.48
CA LEU A 69 -0.59 1.73 2.22
C LEU A 69 0.90 1.97 2.44
N GLU A 70 1.25 2.81 3.42
CA GLU A 70 2.65 3.09 3.78
C GLU A 70 3.44 1.82 4.07
N ASN A 71 2.88 0.89 4.84
CA ASN A 71 3.54 -0.38 5.13
C ASN A 71 3.79 -1.21 3.86
N ILE A 72 2.83 -1.22 2.92
CA ILE A 72 3.00 -1.93 1.65
C ILE A 72 4.12 -1.28 0.83
N PHE A 73 4.13 0.05 0.71
CA PHE A 73 5.17 0.77 -0.01
C PHE A 73 6.55 0.54 0.61
N LYS A 74 6.69 0.66 1.93
CA LYS A 74 7.95 0.40 2.65
C LYS A 74 8.47 -1.01 2.41
N VAL A 75 7.59 -2.02 2.47
CA VAL A 75 7.96 -3.41 2.18
C VAL A 75 8.43 -3.57 0.73
N HIS A 76 7.74 -2.93 -0.22
CA HIS A 76 8.10 -3.01 -1.64
C HIS A 76 9.43 -2.30 -1.95
N LEU A 77 9.64 -1.09 -1.43
CA LEU A 77 10.90 -0.36 -1.55
C LEU A 77 12.07 -1.12 -0.91
N LYS A 78 11.85 -1.74 0.26
CA LYS A 78 12.85 -2.58 0.92
C LYS A 78 13.21 -3.81 0.07
N LYS A 79 12.22 -4.45 -0.58
CA LYS A 79 12.46 -5.55 -1.52
C LYS A 79 13.29 -5.09 -2.72
N LYS A 80 12.89 -4.00 -3.37
CA LYS A 80 13.62 -3.44 -4.52
C LYS A 80 15.07 -3.13 -4.18
N LYS A 81 15.34 -2.52 -3.01
CA LYS A 81 16.71 -2.25 -2.53
C LYS A 81 17.51 -3.54 -2.25
N LEU A 82 16.85 -4.59 -1.77
CA LEU A 82 17.48 -5.89 -1.50
C LEU A 82 17.82 -6.66 -2.79
N GLU A 83 16.97 -6.53 -3.82
CA GLU A 83 17.19 -7.13 -5.14
C GLU A 83 18.35 -6.43 -5.88
N ASP A 84 18.40 -5.10 -5.82
CA ASP A 84 19.50 -4.30 -6.37
C ASP A 84 20.86 -4.65 -5.74
N GLN A 85 20.90 -4.88 -4.42
CA GLN A 85 22.12 -5.34 -3.71
C GLN A 85 22.54 -6.77 -4.06
N LYS A 86 21.63 -7.64 -4.49
CA LYS A 86 21.95 -9.03 -4.85
C LYS A 86 22.54 -9.19 -6.25
N MET A 87 22.40 -8.19 -7.12
CA MET A 87 23.01 -8.19 -8.45
C MET A 87 24.49 -7.81 -8.45
N ILE A 88 25.04 -7.38 -7.31
CA ILE A 88 26.44 -6.93 -7.17
C ILE A 88 27.34 -8.05 -6.57
N VAL A 89 26.83 -9.29 -6.41
CA VAL A 89 27.57 -10.41 -5.81
C VAL A 89 27.68 -11.59 -6.76
#